data_AF-A0A6V7IL48-F1
#
_entry.id   AF-A0A6V7IL48-F1
#
_cell.length_a   1.000
_cell.length_b   1.000
_cell.length_c   1.000
_cell.angle_alpha   90.00
_cell.angle_beta   90.00
_cell.angle_gamma   90.00
#
_symmetry.space_group_name_H-M   'P 1'
#
loop_
_entity.id
_entity.type
_entity.pdbx_description
1 polymer ?
#
loop_
_entity_poly.entity_id
_entity_poly.type
_entity_poly.pdbx_seq_one_letter_code
_entity_poly.pdbx_strand_id
1 'polypeptide(L)'
;REYGKIEHRTQTVDAIQSGLGCCGTNGPDDWATSDYNPKPASQSGLSISVGSNDDGTYKLPESCCKDRNAETCRKIRYMKVGAFPDRGIYTE
;
A
#
# COMPACT_ATOMS: atom_id res chain seq x y z
N ARG A 1 6.60 -5.31 7.45
CA ARG A 1 7.78 -6.17 7.16
C ARG A 1 7.41 -7.56 6.63
N GLU A 2 6.33 -8.16 7.13
CA GLU A 2 5.97 -9.57 6.85
C GLU A 2 4.80 -9.73 5.88
N TYR A 3 4.03 -8.66 5.66
CA TYR A 3 2.98 -8.60 4.67
C TYR A 3 3.54 -8.95 3.28
N GLY A 4 2.88 -9.88 2.57
CA GLY A 4 3.35 -10.42 1.29
C GLY A 4 4.43 -11.50 1.38
N LYS A 5 4.93 -11.83 2.59
CA LYS A 5 5.92 -12.89 2.84
C LYS A 5 5.36 -14.03 3.68
N ILE A 6 4.58 -13.71 4.71
CA ILE A 6 3.94 -14.69 5.60
C ILE A 6 2.45 -14.68 5.31
N GLU A 7 1.93 -15.81 4.82
CA GLU A 7 0.55 -15.93 4.32
C GLU A 7 -0.50 -15.54 5.37
N HIS A 8 -0.49 -16.18 6.54
CA HIS A 8 -1.50 -15.93 7.57
C HIS A 8 -1.48 -14.49 8.10
N ARG A 9 -0.30 -13.84 8.13
CA ARG A 9 -0.20 -12.42 8.52
C ARG A 9 -0.74 -11.51 7.43
N THR A 10 -0.49 -11.85 6.17
CA THR A 10 -1.05 -11.14 5.00
C THR A 10 -2.57 -11.22 5.02
N GLN A 11 -3.13 -12.42 5.18
CA GLN A 11 -4.58 -12.63 5.28
C GLN A 11 -5.21 -11.88 6.45
N THR A 12 -4.52 -11.83 7.61
CA THR A 12 -5.00 -11.07 8.77
C THR A 12 -5.09 -9.58 8.47
N VAL A 13 -4.05 -8.99 7.90
CA VAL A 13 -4.06 -7.56 7.51
C VAL A 13 -5.11 -7.31 6.44
N ASP A 14 -5.23 -8.19 5.44
CA ASP A 14 -6.24 -8.07 4.39
C ASP A 14 -7.66 -8.07 4.96
N ALA A 15 -7.94 -8.97 5.90
CA ALA A 15 -9.23 -9.07 6.57
C ALA A 15 -9.55 -7.83 7.39
N ILE A 16 -8.57 -7.27 8.10
CA ILE A 16 -8.74 -6.02 8.87
C ILE A 16 -9.06 -4.87 7.92
N GLN A 17 -8.26 -4.68 6.87
CA GLN A 17 -8.43 -3.58 5.92
C GLN A 17 -9.79 -3.62 5.20
N SER A 18 -10.14 -4.79 4.65
CA SER A 18 -11.42 -4.93 3.96
C SER A 18 -12.61 -4.94 4.91
N GLY A 19 -12.47 -5.49 6.12
CA GLY A 19 -13.55 -5.57 7.11
C GLY A 19 -13.85 -4.23 7.78
N LEU A 20 -12.84 -3.40 8.00
CA LEU A 20 -13.00 -2.07 8.60
C LEU A 20 -13.09 -0.96 7.55
N GLY A 21 -12.85 -1.27 6.27
CA GLY A 21 -12.85 -0.27 5.21
C GLY A 21 -11.71 0.74 5.37
N CYS A 22 -10.53 0.29 5.78
CA CYS A 22 -9.34 1.13 5.95
C CYS A 22 -8.20 0.66 5.03
N CYS A 23 -7.19 1.52 4.85
CA CYS A 23 -6.00 1.17 4.08
C CYS A 23 -4.76 1.75 4.76
N GLY A 24 -4.12 0.96 5.61
CA GLY A 24 -2.98 1.41 6.42
C GLY A 24 -3.41 1.64 7.86
N THR A 25 -2.54 2.28 8.65
CA THR A 25 -2.79 2.66 10.04
C THR A 25 -3.27 4.11 10.16
N ASN A 26 -2.75 5.01 9.33
CA ASN A 26 -3.13 6.42 9.21
C ASN A 26 -3.60 6.77 7.79
N GLY A 27 -3.45 5.84 6.84
CA GLY A 27 -3.86 6.01 5.46
C GLY A 27 -2.96 5.28 4.45
N PRO A 28 -3.31 5.36 3.15
CA PRO A 28 -2.66 4.57 2.11
C PRO A 28 -1.14 4.79 2.01
N ASP A 29 -0.65 5.98 2.36
CA ASP A 29 0.78 6.32 2.33
C ASP A 29 1.63 5.49 3.31
N ASP A 30 1.04 4.85 4.32
CA ASP A 30 1.79 3.94 5.19
C ASP A 30 2.42 2.77 4.41
N TRP A 31 1.79 2.36 3.31
CA TRP A 31 2.32 1.31 2.43
C TRP A 31 3.58 1.73 1.70
N ALA A 32 3.77 3.03 1.50
CA ALA A 32 4.91 3.56 0.80
C ALA A 32 6.21 3.29 1.55
N THR A 33 6.22 3.21 2.88
CA THR A 33 7.45 2.85 3.63
C THR A 33 7.55 1.35 3.96
N SER A 34 6.57 0.56 3.54
CA SER A 34 6.48 -0.85 3.88
C SER A 34 7.45 -1.71 3.06
N ASP A 35 7.95 -2.81 3.64
CA ASP A 35 8.76 -3.80 2.91
C ASP A 35 7.94 -4.58 1.84
N TYR A 36 6.64 -4.30 1.68
CA TYR A 36 5.85 -4.80 0.56
C TYR A 36 6.24 -4.11 -0.75
N ASN A 37 6.76 -2.88 -0.65
CA ASN A 37 7.28 -2.11 -1.77
C ASN A 37 8.81 -2.23 -1.84
N PRO A 38 9.38 -2.33 -3.05
CA PRO A 38 10.83 -2.38 -3.21
C PRO A 38 11.42 -1.03 -2.77
N LYS A 39 12.60 -1.09 -2.13
CA LYS A 39 13.34 0.11 -1.75
C LYS A 39 14.28 0.49 -2.89
N PRO A 40 14.45 1.79 -3.18
CA PRO A 40 15.45 2.22 -4.15
C PRO A 40 16.85 1.79 -3.66
N ALA A 41 17.69 1.33 -4.59
CA ALA A 41 18.99 0.73 -4.28
C ALA A 41 19.98 1.67 -3.54
N SER A 42 19.67 2.97 -3.47
CA SER A 42 20.58 4.03 -3.00
C SER A 42 20.44 4.41 -1.52
N GLN A 43 19.59 3.76 -0.71
CA GLN A 43 19.28 4.26 0.65
C GLN A 43 19.36 3.18 1.74
N SER A 44 20.58 2.68 1.96
CA SER A 44 21.02 2.12 3.24
C SER A 44 21.39 3.26 4.20
N GLY A 45 20.41 4.03 4.66
CA GLY A 45 20.69 5.15 5.57
C GLY A 45 19.47 6.02 5.79
N LEU A 46 19.09 6.13 7.06
CA LEU A 46 18.06 6.98 7.64
C LEU A 46 17.73 8.24 6.80
N SER A 47 16.73 8.12 5.93
CA SER A 47 16.13 9.23 5.21
C SER A 47 14.63 8.94 5.14
N ILE A 48 13.81 9.94 5.50
CA ILE A 48 12.39 9.97 5.14
C ILE A 48 12.36 10.11 3.62
N SER A 49 12.59 8.99 2.95
CA SER A 49 12.51 8.85 1.51
C SER A 49 11.60 7.68 1.32
N VAL A 50 10.40 8.07 0.95
CA VAL A 50 9.24 7.23 0.86
C VAL A 50 9.57 6.06 -0.05
N GLY A 51 9.42 4.82 0.46
CA GLY A 51 9.80 3.57 -0.20
C GLY A 51 9.04 3.35 -1.50
N SER A 52 9.57 3.99 -2.52
CA SER A 52 8.96 4.08 -3.82
C SER A 52 9.95 3.56 -4.83
N ASN A 53 9.43 3.02 -5.92
CA ASN A 53 10.21 2.72 -7.11
C ASN A 53 10.92 4.00 -7.60
N ASP A 54 11.83 3.92 -8.58
CA ASP A 54 12.58 5.07 -9.11
C ASP A 54 11.69 6.25 -9.58
N ASP A 55 10.39 6.04 -9.85
CA ASP A 55 9.40 7.08 -10.19
C ASP A 55 8.56 7.61 -8.99
N GLY A 56 8.96 7.32 -7.75
CA GLY A 56 8.20 7.79 -6.58
C GLY A 56 6.82 7.13 -6.45
N THR A 57 6.65 5.93 -7.04
CA THR A 57 5.41 5.12 -6.94
C THR A 57 5.55 3.97 -5.96
N TYR A 58 4.45 3.66 -5.27
CA TYR A 58 4.32 2.49 -4.40
C TYR A 58 2.99 1.78 -4.65
N LYS A 59 2.90 0.53 -4.25
CA LYS A 59 1.77 -0.36 -4.45
C LYS A 59 1.01 -0.58 -3.15
N LEU A 60 -0.31 -0.48 -3.23
CA LEU A 60 -1.24 -0.85 -2.18
C LEU A 60 -1.66 -2.34 -2.28
N PRO A 61 -1.96 -2.98 -1.15
CA PRO A 61 -2.73 -4.22 -1.08
C PRO A 61 -4.04 -4.19 -1.88
N GLU A 62 -4.49 -5.34 -2.34
CA GLU A 62 -5.84 -5.45 -2.95
C GLU A 62 -6.95 -5.28 -1.91
N SER A 63 -6.68 -5.56 -0.64
CA SER A 63 -7.61 -5.33 0.47
C SER A 63 -7.91 -3.84 0.73
N CYS A 64 -7.08 -2.92 0.21
CA CYS A 64 -7.34 -1.48 0.23
C CYS A 64 -8.41 -1.03 -0.78
N CYS A 65 -8.81 -1.92 -1.70
CA CYS A 65 -9.86 -1.66 -2.68
C CYS A 65 -11.25 -1.72 -2.04
N LYS A 66 -12.09 -0.72 -2.33
CA LYS A 66 -13.53 -0.78 -2.03
C LYS A 66 -14.23 -1.89 -2.81
N ASP A 67 -13.81 -2.08 -4.07
CA ASP A 67 -14.21 -3.21 -4.91
C ASP A 67 -12.98 -3.97 -5.38
N ARG A 68 -12.78 -5.17 -4.85
CA ARG A 68 -11.64 -6.04 -5.15
C ARG A 68 -11.71 -6.68 -6.55
N ASN A 69 -12.90 -6.75 -7.13
CA ASN A 69 -13.14 -7.39 -8.43
C ASN A 69 -13.06 -6.40 -9.59
N ALA A 70 -13.03 -5.10 -9.31
CA ALA A 70 -12.87 -4.08 -10.32
C ALA A 70 -11.44 -4.09 -10.89
N GLU A 71 -11.31 -4.27 -12.21
CA GLU A 71 -10.05 -4.05 -12.94
C GLU A 71 -9.51 -2.63 -12.69
N THR A 72 -10.42 -1.67 -12.48
CA THR A 72 -10.08 -0.31 -12.05
C THR A 72 -9.25 -0.32 -10.77
N CYS A 73 -9.57 -1.17 -9.78
CA CYS A 73 -8.80 -1.17 -8.54
C CYS A 73 -7.35 -1.60 -8.75
N ARG A 74 -7.12 -2.60 -9.60
CA ARG A 74 -5.77 -3.06 -9.94
C ARG A 74 -4.90 -1.97 -10.58
N LYS A 75 -5.51 -0.96 -11.19
CA LYS A 75 -4.82 0.19 -11.78
C LYS A 75 -4.57 1.30 -10.76
N ILE A 76 -5.57 1.66 -9.96
CA ILE A 76 -5.49 2.76 -8.98
C ILE A 76 -4.70 2.41 -7.71
N ARG A 77 -4.38 1.13 -7.47
CA ARG A 77 -3.55 0.69 -6.34
C ARG A 77 -2.06 1.04 -6.47
N TYR A 78 -1.64 1.66 -7.58
CA TYR A 78 -0.29 2.19 -7.76
C TYR A 78 -0.33 3.70 -7.53
N MET A 79 0.19 4.15 -6.40
CA MET A 79 0.10 5.53 -5.95
C MET A 79 1.46 6.23 -5.99
N LYS A 80 1.43 7.55 -6.22
CA LYS A 80 2.60 8.42 -6.00
C LYS A 80 2.56 8.97 -4.59
N VAL A 81 3.72 9.17 -4.01
CA VAL A 81 3.89 9.78 -2.69
C VAL A 81 3.26 11.17 -2.66
N GLY A 82 2.40 11.41 -1.65
CA GLY A 82 1.73 12.69 -1.49
C GLY A 82 0.60 12.95 -2.50
N ALA A 83 0.25 11.96 -3.33
CA ALA A 83 -0.94 12.03 -4.17
C ALA A 83 -2.19 11.69 -3.37
N PHE A 84 -3.32 12.30 -3.72
CA PHE A 84 -4.60 11.95 -3.12
C PHE A 84 -5.07 10.55 -3.58
N PRO A 85 -5.58 9.70 -2.67
CA PRO A 85 -6.14 8.40 -3.04
C PRO A 85 -7.34 8.54 -3.98
N ASP A 86 -7.45 7.61 -4.94
CA ASP A 86 -8.66 7.50 -5.76
C ASP A 86 -9.86 7.11 -4.88
N ARG A 87 -11.08 7.51 -5.29
CA ARG A 87 -12.31 7.21 -4.53
C ARG A 87 -12.57 5.73 -4.35
N GLY A 88 -12.01 4.87 -5.21
CA GLY A 88 -12.06 3.42 -5.11
C GLY A 88 -11.13 2.80 -4.05
N ILE A 89 -10.28 3.60 -3.41
CA ILE A 89 -9.42 3.18 -2.30
C ILE A 89 -10.06 3.58 -0.96
N TYR A 90 -9.94 2.71 0.03
CA TYR A 90 -10.30 3.03 1.40
C TYR A 90 -9.40 4.13 1.96
N THR A 91 -10.03 5.16 2.52
CA THR A 91 -9.40 6.23 3.28
C THR A 91 -10.22 6.33 4.56
N GLU A 92 -9.58 6.37 5.72
CA GLU A 92 -10.29 6.63 6.98
C GLU A 92 -11.05 7.97 6.94
#